data_AF-A0A7R9WSC2-F1
#
_entry.id   AF-A0A7R9WSC2-F1
#
_cell.length_a   1.000
_cell.length_b   1.000
_cell.length_c   1.000
_cell.angle_alpha   90.00
_cell.angle_beta   90.00
_cell.angle_gamma   90.00
#
_symmetry.space_group_name_H-M   'P 1'
#
loop_
_entity.id
_entity.type
_entity.pdbx_description
1 polymer ?
#
loop_
_entity_poly.entity_id
_entity_poly.type
_entity_poly.pdbx_seq_one_letter_code
_entity_poly.pdbx_strand_id
1 'polypeptide(L)'
;GIMELSAALNAKYSDRTQVQDTAQSVLQALFPSWLPSKYAVLFARPFPQFSARMNAWATKLGGTWLMGECDVNDIEIDGKTYKDQGLLVKRCRYLEEGGCASICVNSCKIPTQNFFIQDMGLPLTMTPDYETFECQFAFGQMPDEQTEMEAKMTPCLSRCPTMGSMREWHTGTGGGANETI
;
A
#
# COMPACT_ATOMS: atom_id res chain seq x y z
N GLY A 1 -11.31 12.76 4.94
CA GLY A 1 -9.86 12.75 4.60
C GLY A 1 -9.48 11.51 3.80
N ILE A 2 -8.22 11.33 3.35
CA ILE A 2 -7.85 10.11 2.57
C ILE A 2 -7.99 8.81 3.38
N MET A 3 -7.79 8.89 4.70
CA MET A 3 -7.97 7.76 5.60
C MET A 3 -9.44 7.36 5.77
N GLU A 4 -10.33 8.34 5.85
CA GLU A 4 -11.78 8.13 5.86
C GLU A 4 -12.27 7.52 4.54
N LEU A 5 -11.73 7.98 3.40
CA LEU A 5 -12.02 7.40 2.09
C LEU A 5 -11.56 5.94 2.02
N SER A 6 -10.35 5.66 2.51
CA SER A 6 -9.80 4.30 2.55
C SER A 6 -10.63 3.40 3.45
N ALA A 7 -11.04 3.89 4.63
CA ALA A 7 -11.92 3.15 5.52
C ALA A 7 -13.30 2.88 4.89
N ALA A 8 -13.91 3.88 4.24
CA ALA A 8 -15.18 3.74 3.54
C ALA A 8 -15.08 2.74 2.36
N LEU A 9 -13.96 2.73 1.63
CA LEU A 9 -13.71 1.78 0.56
C LEU A 9 -13.65 0.34 1.08
N ASN A 10 -12.92 0.11 2.17
CA ASN A 10 -12.83 -1.22 2.82
C ASN A 10 -14.14 -1.64 3.49
N ALA A 11 -14.98 -0.71 3.92
CA ALA A 11 -16.30 -1.02 4.46
C ALA A 11 -17.32 -1.34 3.36
N LYS A 12 -17.19 -0.71 2.19
CA LYS A 12 -18.11 -0.88 1.05
C LYS A 12 -17.92 -2.19 0.31
N TYR A 13 -16.68 -2.67 0.18
CA TYR A 13 -16.36 -3.89 -0.55
C TYR A 13 -15.88 -4.98 0.41
N SER A 14 -16.56 -6.12 0.41
CA SER A 14 -16.12 -7.33 1.13
C SER A 14 -14.99 -8.07 0.42
N ASP A 15 -14.86 -7.84 -0.89
CA ASP A 15 -13.81 -8.39 -1.75
C ASP A 15 -12.58 -7.50 -1.73
N ARG A 16 -11.47 -8.06 -1.23
CA ARG A 16 -10.17 -7.39 -1.12
C ARG A 16 -9.59 -7.01 -2.48
N THR A 17 -9.86 -7.80 -3.52
CA THR A 17 -9.34 -7.53 -4.87
C THR A 17 -9.98 -6.28 -5.46
N GLN A 18 -11.29 -6.08 -5.27
CA GLN A 18 -11.97 -4.86 -5.72
C GLN A 18 -11.46 -3.60 -5.01
N VAL A 19 -11.15 -3.69 -3.71
CA VAL A 19 -10.51 -2.59 -2.97
C VAL A 19 -9.15 -2.25 -3.57
N GLN A 20 -8.35 -3.28 -3.87
CA GLN A 20 -7.01 -3.11 -4.42
C GLN A 20 -7.04 -2.49 -5.82
N ASP A 21 -7.90 -3.00 -6.71
CA ASP A 21 -8.04 -2.50 -8.08
C ASP A 21 -8.55 -1.05 -8.11
N THR A 22 -9.49 -0.72 -7.21
CA THR A 22 -9.99 0.66 -7.08
C THR A 22 -8.88 1.59 -6.60
N ALA A 23 -8.13 1.18 -5.58
CA ALA A 23 -7.01 1.97 -5.07
C ALA A 23 -5.90 2.15 -6.13
N GLN A 24 -5.60 1.11 -6.92
CA GLN A 24 -4.66 1.20 -8.03
C GLN A 24 -5.16 2.14 -9.12
N SER A 25 -6.45 2.09 -9.45
CA SER A 25 -7.06 2.99 -10.43
C SER A 25 -7.00 4.46 -9.98
N VAL A 26 -7.15 4.71 -8.66
CA VAL A 26 -6.96 6.06 -8.10
C VAL A 26 -5.50 6.51 -8.27
N LEU A 27 -4.52 5.65 -8.04
CA LEU A 27 -3.10 5.96 -8.29
C LEU A 27 -2.84 6.27 -9.76
N GLN A 28 -3.39 5.49 -10.68
CA GLN A 28 -3.30 5.75 -12.12
C GLN A 28 -3.91 7.10 -12.50
N ALA A 29 -5.03 7.48 -11.90
CA ALA A 29 -5.72 8.75 -12.15
C ALA A 29 -4.95 9.98 -11.66
N LEU A 30 -3.96 9.82 -10.77
CA LEU A 30 -3.07 10.92 -10.36
C LEU A 30 -2.10 11.31 -11.47
N PHE A 31 -1.86 10.43 -12.44
CA PHE A 31 -0.94 10.66 -13.54
C PHE A 31 -1.70 10.83 -14.87
N PRO A 32 -1.15 11.61 -15.81
CA PRO A 32 -1.68 11.64 -17.17
C PRO A 32 -1.69 10.21 -17.77
N SER A 33 -2.76 9.84 -18.48
CA SER A 33 -2.96 8.48 -19.00
C SER A 33 -1.83 7.95 -19.90
N TRP A 34 -1.05 8.84 -20.51
CA TRP A 34 0.09 8.48 -21.35
C TRP A 34 1.40 8.28 -20.56
N LEU A 35 1.48 8.74 -19.31
CA LEU A 35 2.73 8.82 -18.56
C LEU A 35 3.21 7.45 -18.07
N PRO A 36 2.42 6.61 -17.36
CA PRO A 36 2.92 5.34 -16.83
C PRO A 36 3.44 4.42 -17.94
N SER A 37 2.64 4.25 -19.01
CA SER A 37 2.98 3.41 -20.16
C SER A 37 4.26 3.85 -20.88
N LYS A 38 4.45 5.16 -21.09
CA LYS A 38 5.68 5.69 -21.71
C LYS A 38 6.86 5.68 -20.75
N TYR A 39 6.63 5.87 -19.46
CA TYR A 39 7.68 5.87 -18.43
C TYR A 39 8.42 4.53 -18.38
N ALA A 40 7.66 3.43 -18.38
CA ALA A 40 8.21 2.08 -18.37
C ALA A 40 9.22 1.86 -19.52
N VAL A 41 8.88 2.32 -20.72
CA VAL A 41 9.69 2.15 -21.94
C VAL A 41 10.86 3.14 -22.00
N LEU A 42 10.64 4.39 -21.62
CA LEU A 42 11.63 5.46 -21.78
C LEU A 42 12.63 5.57 -20.63
N PHE A 43 12.27 5.14 -19.41
CA PHE A 43 13.08 5.34 -18.21
C PHE A 43 13.30 4.07 -17.40
N ALA A 44 12.24 3.33 -17.07
CA ALA A 44 12.36 2.19 -16.14
C ALA A 44 13.21 1.04 -16.70
N ARG A 45 12.95 0.64 -17.94
CA ARG A 45 13.73 -0.43 -18.63
C ARG A 45 15.14 -0.01 -19.03
N PRO A 46 15.39 1.16 -19.66
CA PRO A 46 16.73 1.53 -20.09
C PRO A 46 17.63 2.00 -18.93
N PHE A 47 17.06 2.57 -17.87
CA PHE A 47 17.83 3.13 -16.75
C PHE A 47 17.22 2.76 -15.39
N PRO A 48 17.22 1.47 -15.01
CA PRO A 48 16.49 0.99 -13.83
C PRO A 48 16.93 1.63 -12.52
N GLN A 49 18.24 1.81 -12.29
CA GLN A 49 18.74 2.44 -11.06
C GLN A 49 18.42 3.94 -10.99
N PHE A 50 18.50 4.64 -12.13
CA PHE A 50 18.12 6.05 -12.20
C PHE A 50 16.62 6.21 -11.95
N SER A 51 15.81 5.35 -12.57
CA SER A 51 14.35 5.29 -12.38
C SER A 51 13.99 5.03 -10.93
N ALA A 52 14.66 4.08 -10.26
CA ALA A 52 14.45 3.80 -8.84
C ALA A 52 14.73 5.02 -7.96
N ARG A 53 15.89 5.67 -8.15
CA ARG A 53 16.26 6.89 -7.39
C ARG A 53 15.30 8.05 -7.65
N MET A 54 14.90 8.24 -8.91
CA MET A 54 13.94 9.28 -9.28
C MET A 54 12.58 9.04 -8.62
N ASN A 55 12.07 7.81 -8.62
CA ASN A 55 10.80 7.50 -7.96
C ASN A 55 10.88 7.62 -6.45
N ALA A 56 12.01 7.26 -5.81
CA ALA A 56 12.21 7.51 -4.38
C ALA A 56 12.09 9.01 -4.05
N TRP A 57 12.76 9.87 -4.83
CA TRP A 57 12.67 11.32 -4.65
C TRP A 57 11.28 11.90 -4.98
N ALA A 58 10.66 11.46 -6.08
CA ALA A 58 9.31 11.90 -6.44
C ALA A 58 8.29 11.48 -5.36
N THR A 59 8.42 10.26 -4.85
CA THR A 59 7.58 9.74 -3.77
C THR A 59 7.87 10.48 -2.46
N LYS A 60 9.10 10.92 -2.16
CA LYS A 60 9.37 11.82 -1.02
C LYS A 60 8.56 13.11 -1.10
N LEU A 61 8.56 13.75 -2.28
CA LEU A 61 7.88 15.02 -2.49
C LEU A 61 6.35 14.90 -2.33
N GLY A 62 5.73 13.87 -2.90
CA GLY A 62 4.28 13.65 -2.77
C GLY A 62 3.87 12.95 -1.47
N GLY A 63 4.68 12.01 -1.02
CA GLY A 63 4.47 11.15 0.14
C GLY A 63 4.50 11.92 1.47
N THR A 64 5.26 13.01 1.56
CA THR A 64 5.27 13.84 2.78
C THR A 64 3.89 14.43 3.07
N TRP A 65 3.17 14.85 2.04
CA TRP A 65 1.80 15.35 2.19
C TRP A 65 0.78 14.22 2.40
N LEU A 66 0.99 13.07 1.75
CA LEU A 66 0.05 11.95 1.72
C LEU A 66 0.15 11.03 2.95
N MET A 67 1.35 10.50 3.18
CA MET A 67 1.65 9.40 4.10
C MET A 67 2.30 9.85 5.41
N GLY A 68 2.99 10.99 5.42
CA GLY A 68 3.73 11.49 6.59
C GLY A 68 5.21 11.74 6.27
N GLU A 69 6.02 12.11 7.26
CA GLU A 69 7.44 12.45 7.04
C GLU A 69 8.20 11.32 6.34
N CYS A 70 8.80 11.64 5.18
CA CYS A 70 9.50 10.68 4.33
C CYS A 70 10.97 11.09 4.19
N ASP A 71 11.89 10.12 4.28
CA ASP A 71 13.30 10.31 3.99
C ASP A 71 13.82 9.28 2.98
N VAL A 72 14.63 9.75 2.03
CA VAL A 72 15.30 8.86 1.07
C VAL A 72 16.51 8.25 1.75
N ASN A 73 16.65 6.94 1.62
CA ASN A 73 17.73 6.17 2.23
C ASN A 73 18.33 5.15 1.25
N ASP A 74 19.45 4.57 1.66
CA ASP A 74 20.05 3.43 0.97
C ASP A 74 19.31 2.16 1.39
N ILE A 75 19.16 1.22 0.45
CA ILE A 75 18.55 -0.10 0.71
C ILE A 75 19.54 -1.21 0.41
N GLU A 76 19.40 -2.31 1.11
CA GLU A 76 20.18 -3.52 0.87
C GLU A 76 19.27 -4.59 0.25
N ILE A 77 19.64 -5.05 -0.95
CA ILE A 77 18.94 -6.13 -1.65
C ILE A 77 19.99 -7.19 -1.97
N ASP A 78 19.79 -8.41 -1.47
CA ASP A 78 20.69 -9.57 -1.66
C ASP A 78 22.16 -9.28 -1.33
N GLY A 79 22.40 -8.54 -0.23
CA GLY A 79 23.75 -8.19 0.23
C GLY A 79 24.43 -7.07 -0.57
N LYS A 80 23.70 -6.42 -1.49
CA LYS A 80 24.19 -5.26 -2.25
C LYS A 80 23.46 -3.99 -1.83
N THR A 81 24.24 -2.96 -1.55
CA THR A 81 23.71 -1.62 -1.22
C THR A 81 23.35 -0.85 -2.49
N TYR A 82 22.12 -0.34 -2.54
CA TYR A 82 21.60 0.52 -3.59
C TYR A 82 21.36 1.92 -3.04
N LYS A 83 22.13 2.88 -3.56
CA LYS A 83 22.12 4.26 -3.05
C LYS A 83 20.89 5.04 -3.47
N ASP A 84 20.27 5.74 -2.52
CA ASP A 84 19.08 6.59 -2.69
C ASP A 84 17.90 5.88 -3.39
N GLN A 85 17.77 4.56 -3.22
CA GLN A 85 16.68 3.77 -3.82
C GLN A 85 15.62 3.36 -2.80
N GLY A 86 15.82 3.73 -1.53
CA GLY A 86 14.84 3.57 -0.48
C GLY A 86 14.06 4.85 -0.20
N LEU A 87 12.85 4.66 0.31
CA LEU A 87 12.12 5.72 1.00
C LEU A 87 11.58 5.18 2.32
N LEU A 88 12.02 5.76 3.43
CA LEU A 88 11.48 5.47 4.75
C LEU A 88 10.41 6.50 5.09
N VAL A 89 9.17 6.04 5.29
CA VAL A 89 8.12 6.83 5.92
C VAL A 89 8.26 6.65 7.42
N LYS A 90 8.65 7.69 8.16
CA LYS A 90 8.91 7.60 9.62
C LYS A 90 7.66 7.37 10.45
N ARG A 91 6.51 7.83 9.94
CA ARG A 91 5.22 7.70 10.62
C ARG A 91 4.11 7.70 9.58
N CYS A 92 3.73 6.50 9.16
CA CYS A 92 2.78 6.29 8.08
C CYS A 92 1.33 6.43 8.56
N ARG A 93 0.58 7.37 8.00
CA ARG A 93 -0.85 7.58 8.32
C ARG A 93 -1.72 6.36 8.04
N TYR A 94 -1.37 5.56 7.02
CA TYR A 94 -2.11 4.32 6.74
C TYR A 94 -1.99 3.29 7.87
N LEU A 95 -0.84 3.24 8.54
CA LEU A 95 -0.60 2.34 9.67
C LEU A 95 -1.14 2.96 10.97
N GLU A 96 -0.83 4.24 11.23
CA GLU A 96 -1.19 4.91 12.47
C GLU A 96 -2.68 5.26 12.58
N GLU A 97 -3.22 5.99 11.60
CA GLU A 97 -4.61 6.46 11.61
C GLU A 97 -5.57 5.38 11.13
N GLY A 98 -5.11 4.52 10.21
CA GLY A 98 -5.92 3.42 9.68
C GLY A 98 -6.26 2.39 10.75
N GLY A 99 -5.39 2.22 11.75
CA GLY A 99 -5.66 1.38 12.92
C GLY A 99 -5.93 -0.09 12.60
N CYS A 100 -5.69 -0.54 11.36
CA CYS A 100 -5.91 -1.90 10.90
C CYS A 100 -4.91 -2.27 9.79
N ALA A 101 -4.21 -3.39 9.96
CA ALA A 101 -3.27 -3.90 8.96
C ALA A 101 -3.95 -4.14 7.61
N SER A 102 -5.21 -4.58 7.60
CA SER A 102 -5.98 -4.80 6.38
C SER A 102 -6.13 -3.53 5.53
N ILE A 103 -6.28 -2.35 6.15
CA ILE A 103 -6.39 -1.08 5.41
C ILE A 103 -5.05 -0.75 4.77
N CYS A 104 -3.94 -0.83 5.53
CA CYS A 104 -2.60 -0.61 5.00
C CYS A 104 -2.29 -1.55 3.82
N VAL A 105 -2.54 -2.85 3.99
CA VAL A 105 -2.23 -3.87 2.99
C VAL A 105 -3.06 -3.66 1.72
N ASN A 106 -4.38 -3.57 1.85
CA ASN A 106 -5.28 -3.59 0.68
C ASN A 106 -5.47 -2.22 0.02
N SER A 107 -5.21 -1.11 0.72
CA SER A 107 -5.43 0.24 0.18
C SER A 107 -4.13 0.96 -0.17
N CYS A 108 -3.00 0.57 0.41
CA CYS A 108 -1.71 1.22 0.19
C CYS A 108 -0.67 0.26 -0.38
N LYS A 109 -0.28 -0.80 0.35
CA LYS A 109 0.82 -1.70 -0.04
C LYS A 109 0.58 -2.41 -1.37
N ILE A 110 -0.43 -3.29 -1.44
CA ILE A 110 -0.67 -4.11 -2.65
C ILE A 110 -0.95 -3.23 -3.88
N PRO A 111 -1.83 -2.21 -3.81
CA PRO A 111 -2.14 -1.39 -4.98
C PRO A 111 -0.94 -0.59 -5.48
N THR A 112 -0.11 -0.08 -4.55
CA THR A 112 1.08 0.69 -4.93
C THR A 112 2.14 -0.20 -5.56
N GLN A 113 2.41 -1.39 -4.99
CA GLN A 113 3.33 -2.34 -5.60
C GLN A 113 2.86 -2.78 -6.99
N ASN A 114 1.56 -3.08 -7.16
CA ASN A 114 0.99 -3.43 -8.45
C ASN A 114 1.13 -2.27 -9.45
N PHE A 115 0.82 -1.04 -9.05
CA PHE A 115 0.99 0.15 -9.89
C PHE A 115 2.44 0.27 -10.40
N PHE A 116 3.41 0.14 -9.50
CA PHE A 116 4.82 0.29 -9.88
C PHE A 116 5.28 -0.83 -10.83
N ILE A 117 4.90 -2.08 -10.56
CA ILE A 117 5.26 -3.24 -11.38
C ILE A 117 4.55 -3.22 -12.75
N GLN A 118 3.24 -3.07 -12.75
CA GLN A 118 2.38 -3.26 -13.92
C GLN A 118 2.33 -2.01 -14.80
N ASP A 119 2.21 -0.83 -14.18
CA ASP A 119 1.99 0.43 -14.91
C ASP A 119 3.28 1.20 -15.15
N MET A 120 4.15 1.31 -14.14
CA MET A 120 5.42 2.06 -14.23
C MET A 120 6.59 1.21 -14.74
N GLY A 121 6.46 -0.11 -14.72
CA GLY A 121 7.52 -1.04 -15.14
C GLY A 121 8.77 -1.02 -14.25
N LEU A 122 8.62 -0.61 -12.99
CA LEU A 122 9.69 -0.55 -12.00
C LEU A 122 9.26 -1.36 -10.77
N PRO A 123 9.99 -2.42 -10.37
CA PRO A 123 9.68 -3.14 -9.14
C PRO A 123 9.68 -2.24 -7.91
N LEU A 124 8.80 -2.51 -6.97
CA LEU A 124 8.77 -1.87 -5.67
C LEU A 124 8.34 -2.91 -4.62
N THR A 125 9.11 -3.00 -3.54
CA THR A 125 8.70 -3.71 -2.32
C THR A 125 8.40 -2.70 -1.21
N MET A 126 7.30 -2.89 -0.50
CA MET A 126 6.92 -2.09 0.66
C MET A 126 6.85 -2.96 1.92
N THR A 127 7.57 -2.54 2.95
CA THR A 127 7.70 -3.26 4.21
C THR A 127 7.18 -2.38 5.36
N PRO A 128 5.91 -2.55 5.77
CA PRO A 128 5.36 -1.82 6.91
C PRO A 128 5.86 -2.42 8.24
N ASP A 129 6.15 -1.56 9.20
CA ASP A 129 6.35 -1.91 10.61
C ASP A 129 5.09 -1.51 11.40
N TYR A 130 4.41 -2.53 11.93
CA TYR A 130 3.14 -2.35 12.63
C TYR A 130 3.30 -1.90 14.09
N GLU A 131 4.51 -1.93 14.64
CA GLU A 131 4.83 -1.50 16.00
C GLU A 131 5.31 -0.05 16.03
N THR A 132 6.20 0.32 15.11
CA THR A 132 6.77 1.67 15.01
C THR A 132 5.97 2.62 14.13
N PHE A 133 5.06 2.07 13.30
CA PHE A 133 4.33 2.78 12.24
C PHE A 133 5.23 3.30 11.11
N GLU A 134 6.44 2.78 10.99
CA GLU A 134 7.33 3.06 9.87
C GLU A 134 6.91 2.24 8.64
N CYS A 135 7.24 2.72 7.45
CA CYS A 135 7.05 1.95 6.22
C CYS A 135 8.23 2.18 5.28
N GLN A 136 8.98 1.10 5.00
CA GLN A 136 10.13 1.14 4.11
C GLN A 136 9.70 0.78 2.69
N PHE A 137 10.04 1.62 1.73
CA PHE A 137 9.89 1.38 0.30
C PHE A 137 11.26 1.03 -0.27
N ALA A 138 11.32 0.02 -1.12
CA ALA A 138 12.52 -0.42 -1.80
C ALA A 138 12.28 -0.42 -3.31
N PHE A 139 12.64 0.68 -3.97
CA PHE A 139 12.49 0.82 -5.41
C PHE A 139 13.53 -0.02 -6.15
N GLY A 140 13.09 -0.77 -7.15
CA GLY A 140 13.90 -1.75 -7.87
C GLY A 140 13.92 -3.14 -7.24
N GLN A 141 13.30 -3.34 -6.07
CA GLN A 141 13.12 -4.65 -5.45
C GLN A 141 11.79 -5.28 -5.87
N MET A 142 11.81 -6.57 -6.22
CA MET A 142 10.58 -7.33 -6.46
C MET A 142 9.98 -7.78 -5.12
N PRO A 143 8.65 -7.66 -4.93
CA PRO A 143 7.98 -8.26 -3.80
C PRO A 143 8.14 -9.78 -3.85
N ASP A 144 8.44 -10.39 -2.71
CA ASP A 144 8.49 -11.83 -2.56
C ASP A 144 7.10 -12.39 -2.22
N GLU A 145 6.73 -13.52 -2.84
CA GLU A 145 5.40 -14.11 -2.69
C GLU A 145 5.05 -14.45 -1.24
N GLN A 146 6.04 -14.81 -0.44
CA GLN A 146 5.86 -15.19 0.95
C GLN A 146 5.49 -13.98 1.82
N THR A 147 6.24 -12.88 1.75
CA THR A 147 5.94 -11.64 2.49
C THR A 147 4.62 -11.03 2.04
N GLU A 148 4.25 -11.18 0.76
CA GLU A 148 2.94 -10.78 0.28
C GLU A 148 1.81 -11.63 0.87
N MET A 149 2.03 -12.93 1.03
CA MET A 149 1.08 -13.82 1.68
C MET A 149 0.95 -13.50 3.18
N GLU A 150 2.07 -13.27 3.86
CA GLU A 150 2.12 -12.88 5.27
C GLU A 150 1.43 -11.53 5.51
N ALA A 151 1.64 -10.55 4.63
CA ALA A 151 0.95 -9.27 4.66
C ALA A 151 -0.58 -9.45 4.55
N LYS A 152 -1.06 -10.33 3.66
CA LYS A 152 -2.50 -10.63 3.50
C LYS A 152 -3.11 -11.37 4.71
N MET A 153 -2.28 -12.09 5.46
CA MET A 153 -2.66 -12.81 6.67
C MET A 153 -2.44 -12.01 7.96
N THR A 154 -1.87 -10.81 7.87
CA THR A 154 -1.57 -10.00 9.05
C THR A 154 -2.86 -9.69 9.83
N PRO A 155 -2.92 -10.01 11.13
CA PRO A 155 -4.10 -9.76 11.95
C PRO A 155 -4.37 -8.26 12.06
N CYS A 156 -5.63 -7.93 12.37
CA CYS A 156 -6.03 -6.55 12.61
C CYS A 156 -5.24 -5.94 13.77
N LEU A 157 -4.82 -4.67 13.65
CA LEU A 157 -4.16 -3.95 14.73
C LEU A 157 -5.14 -3.74 15.90
N SER A 158 -4.60 -3.47 17.09
CA SER A 158 -5.35 -3.31 18.35
C SER A 158 -6.46 -2.24 18.30
N ARG A 159 -6.36 -1.31 17.34
CA ARG A 159 -7.31 -0.20 17.13
C ARG A 159 -8.26 -0.42 15.96
N CYS A 160 -8.38 -1.65 15.47
CA CYS A 160 -9.15 -1.93 14.27
C CYS A 160 -10.64 -1.64 14.47
N PRO A 161 -11.26 -0.75 13.66
CA PRO A 161 -12.66 -0.38 13.83
C PRO A 161 -13.61 -1.54 13.57
N THR A 162 -13.23 -2.52 12.75
CA THR A 162 -14.01 -3.73 12.49
C THR A 162 -13.83 -4.83 13.54
N MET A 163 -12.88 -4.68 14.49
CA MET A 163 -12.72 -5.65 15.59
C MET A 163 -13.94 -5.66 16.54
N GLY A 164 -14.70 -4.57 16.62
CA GLY A 164 -16.01 -4.53 17.29
C GLY A 164 -17.14 -5.14 16.45
N SER A 165 -17.19 -4.82 15.16
CA SER A 165 -18.27 -5.23 14.24
C SER A 165 -18.25 -6.71 13.87
N MET A 166 -17.07 -7.33 13.71
CA MET A 166 -16.97 -8.79 13.51
C MET A 166 -17.32 -9.57 14.78
N ARG A 167 -17.11 -8.97 15.97
CA ARG A 167 -17.51 -9.59 17.23
C ARG A 167 -19.03 -9.66 17.33
N GLU A 168 -19.77 -8.63 16.90
CA GLU A 168 -21.23 -8.66 16.77
C GLU A 168 -21.72 -9.72 15.79
N TRP A 169 -21.04 -9.94 14.66
CA TRP A 169 -21.42 -11.00 13.71
C TRP A 169 -21.17 -12.41 14.25
N HIS A 170 -20.12 -12.62 15.04
CA HIS A 170 -19.81 -13.92 15.64
C HIS A 170 -20.49 -14.18 16.99
N THR A 171 -20.94 -13.14 17.69
CA THR A 171 -21.66 -13.25 18.98
C THR A 171 -23.15 -12.96 18.89
N GLY A 172 -23.63 -12.43 17.77
CA GLY A 172 -25.04 -12.21 17.45
C GLY A 172 -25.68 -13.48 16.90
N THR A 173 -26.24 -14.28 17.80
CA THR A 173 -27.49 -15.05 17.62
C THR A 173 -27.95 -15.20 16.16
N GLY A 174 -27.50 -16.28 15.52
CA GLY A 174 -28.19 -16.86 14.38
C GLY A 174 -29.61 -17.24 14.81
N GLY A 175 -30.59 -16.55 14.26
CA GLY A 175 -32.00 -16.79 14.52
C GLY A 175 -32.82 -15.93 13.60
N GLY A 176 -32.91 -16.35 12.32
CA GLY A 176 -33.82 -15.73 11.37
C GLY A 176 -35.25 -15.80 11.89
N ALA A 177 -35.93 -14.66 11.93
CA ALA A 177 -37.38 -14.59 11.93
C ALA A 177 -37.78 -13.71 10.76
N ASN A 178 -38.30 -14.41 9.77
CA ASN A 178 -39.05 -13.95 8.62
C ASN A 178 -40.28 -13.17 9.11
N GLU A 179 -40.60 -12.01 8.56
CA GLU A 179 -42.00 -11.56 8.48
C GLU A 179 -42.21 -10.50 7.39
N THR A 180 -42.79 -11.01 6.30
CA THR A 180 -43.64 -10.34 5.31
C THR A 180 -44.84 -9.64 5.95
N ILE A 181 -45.06 -8.37 5.58
CA ILE A 181 -46.29 -7.69 5.09
C ILE A 181 -46.17 -6.21 5.40
#